data_AF-A0A7T2YWD0-F1
#
_entry.id   AF-A0A7T2YWD0-F1
#
_cell.length_a   1.000
_cell.length_b   1.000
_cell.length_c   1.000
_cell.angle_alpha   90.00
_cell.angle_beta   90.00
_cell.angle_gamma   90.00
#
_symmetry.space_group_name_H-M   'P 1'
#
loop_
_entity.id
_entity.type
_entity.pdbx_description
1 polymer ?
#
loop_
_entity_poly.entity_id
_entity_poly.type
_entity_poly.pdbx_seq_one_letter_code
_entity_poly.pdbx_strand_id
1 'polypeptide(L)'
;MKSMIGVTVVVAALAGCTIVPAGSVLQACRVIEVAAAEADMAPAWYISAGQVLERCGVPDARERADASACAAQRRNGYDCEARP
;
A
#
# COMPACT_ATOMS: atom_id res chain seq x y z
N MET A 1 -7.00 6.04 44.93
CA MET A 1 -7.94 6.53 43.90
C MET A 1 -7.36 7.63 42.98
N LYS A 2 -6.32 8.38 43.37
CA LYS A 2 -5.77 9.50 42.57
C LYS A 2 -4.88 9.08 41.38
N SER A 3 -4.27 7.88 41.41
CA SER A 3 -3.40 7.38 40.32
C SER A 3 -4.13 6.66 39.18
N MET A 4 -5.41 6.29 39.32
CA MET A 4 -6.13 5.55 38.26
C MET A 4 -6.54 6.44 37.08
N ILE A 5 -6.81 7.73 37.32
CA ILE A 5 -7.27 8.68 36.29
C ILE A 5 -6.16 8.97 35.26
N GLY A 6 -4.89 9.02 35.69
CA GLY A 6 -3.76 9.28 34.79
C GLY A 6 -3.51 8.13 33.80
N VAL A 7 -3.75 6.88 34.20
CA VAL A 7 -3.54 5.71 33.35
C VAL A 7 -4.58 5.63 32.24
N THR A 8 -5.85 5.98 32.52
CA THR A 8 -6.93 5.90 31.53
C THR A 8 -6.77 6.92 30.40
N VAL A 9 -6.27 8.12 30.71
CA VAL A 9 -6.05 9.19 29.70
C VAL A 9 -4.90 8.84 28.77
N VAL A 10 -3.81 8.25 29.29
CA VAL A 10 -2.66 7.82 28.49
C VAL A 10 -3.05 6.68 27.54
N VAL A 11 -3.83 5.71 28.01
CA VAL A 11 -4.32 4.60 27.16
C VAL A 11 -5.26 5.09 26.06
N ALA A 12 -6.14 6.05 26.36
CA ALA A 12 -7.03 6.64 25.36
C ALA A 12 -6.27 7.46 24.30
N ALA A 13 -5.22 8.19 24.70
CA ALA A 13 -4.37 8.93 23.77
C ALA A 13 -3.55 8.01 22.85
N LEU A 14 -3.10 6.86 23.35
CA LEU A 14 -2.35 5.86 22.57
C LEU A 14 -3.25 5.04 21.63
N ALA A 15 -4.50 4.81 21.99
CA ALA A 15 -5.47 4.10 21.14
C ALA A 15 -5.83 4.88 19.85
N GLY A 16 -5.69 6.21 19.88
CA GLY A 16 -5.90 7.07 18.71
C GLY A 16 -4.84 6.89 17.60
N CYS A 17 -3.69 6.29 17.90
CA CYS A 17 -2.62 6.07 16.92
C CYS A 17 -2.71 4.74 16.17
N THR A 18 -3.61 3.83 16.57
CA THR A 18 -3.65 2.44 16.04
C THR A 18 -4.97 2.09 15.37
N ILE A 19 -6.04 2.84 15.64
CA ILE A 19 -7.35 2.61 15.01
C ILE A 19 -7.39 3.39 13.70
N VAL A 20 -7.06 2.72 12.59
CA VAL A 20 -7.31 3.25 11.26
C VAL A 20 -8.75 2.93 10.86
N PRO A 21 -9.61 3.92 10.58
CA PRO A 21 -10.96 3.67 10.10
C PRO A 21 -10.94 2.84 8.81
N ALA A 22 -11.80 1.84 8.69
CA ALA A 22 -11.86 0.98 7.50
C ALA A 22 -12.06 1.78 6.19
N GLY A 23 -12.82 2.88 6.25
CA GLY A 23 -13.00 3.79 5.12
C GLY A 23 -11.68 4.46 4.67
N SER A 24 -10.78 4.76 5.60
CA SER A 24 -9.45 5.31 5.29
C SER A 24 -8.57 4.27 4.59
N VAL A 25 -8.67 3.00 4.98
CA VAL A 25 -7.95 1.89 4.32
C VAL A 25 -8.43 1.72 2.88
N LEU A 26 -9.75 1.65 2.65
CA LEU A 26 -10.33 1.52 1.31
C LEU A 26 -9.95 2.68 0.41
N GLN A 27 -9.97 3.91 0.93
CA GLN A 27 -9.56 5.08 0.17
C GLN A 27 -8.06 5.04 -0.18
N ALA A 28 -7.21 4.59 0.75
CA ALA A 28 -5.78 4.42 0.47
C ALA A 28 -5.53 3.35 -0.60
N CYS A 29 -6.19 2.20 -0.51
CA CYS A 29 -6.14 1.15 -1.54
C CYS A 29 -6.53 1.70 -2.92
N ARG A 30 -7.60 2.50 -2.99
CA ARG A 30 -8.05 3.13 -4.25
C ARG A 30 -7.02 4.12 -4.80
N VAL A 31 -6.39 4.93 -3.95
CA VAL A 31 -5.34 5.86 -4.38
C VAL A 31 -4.14 5.11 -4.94
N ILE A 32 -3.71 4.03 -4.28
CA ILE A 32 -2.59 3.20 -4.76
C ILE A 32 -2.95 2.53 -6.09
N GLU A 33 -4.18 2.05 -6.25
CA GLU A 33 -4.65 1.45 -7.50
C GLU A 33 -4.60 2.46 -8.66
N VAL A 34 -5.10 3.67 -8.44
CA VAL A 34 -5.04 4.75 -9.44
C VAL A 34 -3.60 5.14 -9.73
N ALA A 35 -2.76 5.32 -8.71
CA ALA A 35 -1.35 5.64 -8.91
C ALA A 35 -0.61 4.54 -9.68
N ALA A 36 -0.92 3.26 -9.44
CA ALA A 36 -0.34 2.15 -10.17
C ALA A 36 -0.82 2.04 -11.63
N ALA A 37 -2.00 2.58 -11.94
CA ALA A 37 -2.52 2.65 -13.30
C ALA A 37 -1.99 3.85 -14.09
N GLU A 38 -1.83 5.01 -13.45
CA GLU A 38 -1.64 6.28 -14.16
C GLU A 38 -0.25 6.88 -14.01
N ALA A 39 0.45 6.62 -12.90
CA ALA A 39 1.72 7.27 -12.62
C ALA A 39 2.89 6.48 -13.21
N ASP A 40 3.89 7.20 -13.74
CA ASP A 40 5.21 6.63 -14.03
C ASP A 40 6.04 6.59 -12.75
N MET A 41 6.34 5.37 -12.28
CA MET A 41 6.99 5.13 -11.01
C MET A 41 8.21 4.21 -11.19
N ALA A 42 9.08 4.17 -10.18
CA ALA A 42 10.21 3.24 -10.18
C ALA A 42 9.73 1.78 -10.17
N PRO A 43 10.47 0.82 -10.77
CA PRO A 43 10.09 -0.59 -10.80
C PRO A 43 9.73 -1.17 -9.42
N ALA A 44 10.55 -0.89 -8.39
CA ALA A 44 10.32 -1.36 -7.03
C ALA A 44 9.03 -0.81 -6.39
N TRP A 45 8.59 0.37 -6.84
CA TRP A 45 7.34 0.97 -6.38
C TRP A 45 6.14 0.12 -6.84
N TYR A 46 6.11 -0.28 -8.12
CA TYR A 46 5.02 -1.13 -8.64
C TYR A 46 4.95 -2.46 -7.91
N ILE A 47 6.08 -3.13 -7.67
CA ILE A 47 6.14 -4.39 -6.91
C ILE A 47 5.52 -4.23 -5.52
N SER A 48 5.87 -3.15 -4.81
CA SER A 48 5.35 -2.85 -3.48
C SER A 48 3.86 -2.51 -3.52
N ALA A 49 3.42 -1.74 -4.52
CA ALA A 49 2.01 -1.41 -4.74
C ALA A 49 1.18 -2.67 -4.98
N GLY A 50 1.66 -3.61 -5.79
CA GLY A 50 0.99 -4.91 -6.02
C GLY A 50 0.80 -5.73 -4.75
N GLN A 51 1.79 -5.75 -3.84
CA GLN A 51 1.65 -6.43 -2.54
C GLN A 51 0.60 -5.77 -1.65
N VAL A 52 0.51 -4.44 -1.67
CA VAL A 52 -0.53 -3.72 -0.93
C VAL A 52 -1.91 -3.99 -1.54
N LEU A 53 -2.03 -3.92 -2.86
CA LEU A 53 -3.30 -4.12 -3.58
C LEU A 53 -3.82 -5.56 -3.48
N GLU A 54 -2.94 -6.56 -3.44
CA GLU A 54 -3.31 -7.94 -3.13
C GLU A 54 -3.95 -8.04 -1.74
N ARG A 55 -3.36 -7.39 -0.72
CA ARG A 55 -3.95 -7.31 0.62
C ARG A 55 -5.25 -6.49 0.66
N CYS A 56 -5.43 -5.56 -0.28
CA CYS A 56 -6.68 -4.84 -0.50
C CYS A 56 -7.75 -5.69 -1.22
N GLY A 57 -7.44 -6.92 -1.64
CA GLY A 57 -8.37 -7.81 -2.34
C GLY A 57 -8.50 -7.53 -3.83
N VAL A 58 -7.58 -6.76 -4.42
CA VAL A 58 -7.61 -6.48 -5.86
C VAL A 58 -7.10 -7.71 -6.63
N PRO A 59 -7.89 -8.25 -7.58
CA PRO A 59 -7.48 -9.42 -8.34
C PRO A 59 -6.22 -9.13 -9.18
N ASP A 60 -5.39 -10.17 -9.31
CA ASP A 60 -4.18 -10.21 -10.14
C ASP A 60 -3.20 -9.06 -9.85
N ALA A 61 -3.27 -8.46 -8.65
CA ALA A 61 -2.50 -7.28 -8.30
C ALA A 61 -0.99 -7.51 -8.34
N ARG A 62 -0.52 -8.73 -8.03
CA ARG A 62 0.90 -9.11 -8.08
C ARG A 62 1.39 -9.25 -9.51
N GLU A 63 0.64 -9.96 -10.36
CA GLU A 63 0.97 -10.15 -11.77
C GLU A 63 1.02 -8.81 -12.51
N ARG A 64 -0.02 -7.97 -12.34
CA ARG A 64 -0.04 -6.62 -12.93
C ARG A 64 1.10 -5.74 -12.43
N ALA A 65 1.47 -5.86 -11.16
CA ALA A 65 2.61 -5.14 -10.61
C ALA A 65 3.95 -5.61 -11.20
N ASP A 66 4.14 -6.91 -11.38
CA ASP A 66 5.33 -7.49 -12.01
C ASP A 66 5.44 -7.02 -13.48
N ALA A 67 4.32 -6.97 -14.21
CA ALA A 67 4.26 -6.44 -15.58
C ALA A 67 4.60 -4.93 -15.64
N SER A 68 4.02 -4.11 -14.78
CA SER A 68 4.32 -2.66 -14.72
C SER A 68 5.75 -2.38 -14.29
N ALA A 69 6.28 -3.13 -13.32
CA ALA A 69 7.67 -3.04 -12.92
C ALA A 69 8.62 -3.37 -14.07
N CYS A 70 8.32 -4.41 -14.83
CA CYS A 70 9.12 -4.76 -16.00
C CYS A 70 9.01 -3.70 -17.11
N ALA A 71 7.82 -3.17 -17.37
CA ALA A 71 7.66 -2.04 -18.29
C ALA A 71 8.53 -0.83 -17.87
N ALA A 72 8.61 -0.53 -16.58
CA ALA A 72 9.46 0.52 -16.04
C ALA A 72 10.96 0.20 -16.16
N GLN A 73 11.37 -1.05 -16.00
CA GLN A 73 12.77 -1.48 -16.22
C GLN A 73 13.18 -1.30 -17.68
N ARG A 74 12.32 -1.70 -18.63
CA ARG A 74 12.56 -1.50 -20.07
C ARG A 74 12.69 -0.03 -20.46
N ARG A 75 11.88 0.86 -19.87
CA ARG A 75 12.02 2.32 -20.06
C ARG A 75 13.39 2.84 -19.61
N ASN A 76 14.02 2.18 -18.64
CA ASN A 76 15.35 2.50 -18.13
C ASN A 76 16.48 1.73 -18.84
N GLY A 77 16.18 1.00 -19.92
CA GLY A 77 17.17 0.27 -20.72
C GLY A 77 17.59 -1.09 -20.15
N TYR A 78 16.89 -1.61 -19.15
CA TYR A 78 17.12 -2.95 -18.60
C TYR A 78 16.21 -3.98 -19.28
N ASP A 79 16.70 -5.23 -19.37
CA ASP A 79 15.91 -6.36 -19.84
C ASP A 79 15.22 -7.07 -18.67
N CYS A 80 14.00 -7.52 -18.89
CA CYS A 80 13.20 -8.24 -17.91
C CYS A 80 12.09 -9.06 -18.58
N GLU A 81 11.82 -10.23 -18.02
CA GLU A 81 10.62 -11.02 -18.29
C GLU A 81 9.58 -10.70 -17.21
N ALA A 82 8.42 -10.20 -17.63
CA ALA A 82 7.28 -10.09 -16.74
C ALA A 82 6.78 -11.51 -16.41
N ARG A 83 6.66 -11.83 -15.13
CA ARG A 83 6.18 -13.14 -14.72
C ARG A 83 4.67 -13.22 -14.99
N PRO A 84 4.18 -14.27 -15.68
CA PRO A 84 2.75 -14.47 -15.92
C PRO A 84 2.01 -14.88 -14.65
#